data_AF-A0A7Y2B3Z9-F1
#
_entry.id   AF-A0A7Y2B3Z9-F1
#
_cell.length_a   1.000
_cell.length_b   1.000
_cell.length_c   1.000
_cell.angle_alpha   90.00
_cell.angle_beta   90.00
_cell.angle_gamma   90.00
#
_symmetry.space_group_name_H-M   'P 1'
#
loop_
_entity.id
_entity.type
_entity.pdbx_description
1 polymer ?
#
loop_
_entity_poly.entity_id
_entity_poly.type
_entity_poly.pdbx_seq_one_letter_code
_entity_poly.pdbx_strand_id
1 'polypeptide(L)'
;LAKTVVSSIDRFFAHPWRAVFPFHRVKFRELFSYGINLTGARIFDYFSKNVDSILIARLLNAAQLGFYNFSTSMPNKVQYEFTQSINRVLFPVYCRVQDDNPRFGVGLVKTLRLIALVSMPLLIGLMIVAEPFVRLYYGPGWDPVIAPLRILCIAGIARAILGTNGAVLNAKGRPDVILWWSVIRLPLTVALIWFFAPRGVVGIATGVTIAAFMSLIPAKIGANLIELPFTKWLGALVPATVSSLAMAAALVIAQRFALPAGASEALQLGILVPLGGLVYFAVVRTFYRDVFDEILQTGLSVFRRE
;
A
#
# COMPACT_ATOMS: atom_id res chain seq x y z
N LEU A 1 -27.07 -4.47 -21.99
CA LEU A 1 -27.54 -5.41 -20.95
C LEU A 1 -28.52 -6.45 -21.52
N ALA A 2 -29.72 -6.07 -21.99
CA ALA A 2 -30.69 -7.04 -22.55
C ALA A 2 -30.14 -7.86 -23.73
N LYS A 3 -29.47 -7.24 -24.71
CA LYS A 3 -28.82 -7.95 -25.83
C LYS A 3 -27.73 -8.93 -25.37
N THR A 4 -26.97 -8.58 -24.34
CA THR A 4 -25.89 -9.42 -23.81
C THR A 4 -26.46 -10.65 -23.11
N VAL A 5 -27.54 -10.47 -22.34
CA VAL A 5 -28.27 -11.55 -21.68
C VAL A 5 -28.88 -12.50 -22.71
N VAL A 6 -29.59 -11.96 -23.71
CA VAL A 6 -30.17 -12.77 -24.80
C VAL A 6 -29.10 -13.52 -25.58
N SER A 7 -27.98 -12.87 -25.95
CA SER A 7 -26.88 -13.56 -26.65
C SER A 7 -26.16 -14.62 -25.81
N SER A 8 -26.16 -14.47 -24.48
CA SER A 8 -25.55 -15.44 -23.56
C SER A 8 -26.46 -16.65 -23.38
N ILE A 9 -27.78 -16.42 -23.34
CA ILE A 9 -28.81 -17.45 -23.30
C ILE A 9 -28.81 -18.24 -24.61
N ASP A 10 -28.81 -17.57 -25.77
CA ASP A 10 -28.76 -18.23 -27.09
C ASP A 10 -27.52 -19.13 -27.23
N ARG A 11 -26.35 -18.66 -26.80
CA ARG A 11 -25.12 -19.47 -26.86
C ARG A 11 -25.15 -20.67 -25.90
N PHE A 12 -25.79 -20.53 -24.74
CA PHE A 12 -25.94 -21.62 -23.78
C PHE A 12 -26.86 -22.72 -24.29
N PHE A 13 -27.94 -22.36 -25.00
CA PHE A 13 -28.85 -23.33 -25.62
C PHE A 13 -28.33 -23.90 -26.94
N ALA A 14 -27.61 -23.12 -27.77
CA ALA A 14 -27.04 -23.56 -29.04
C ALA A 14 -25.84 -24.50 -28.88
N HIS A 15 -25.07 -24.35 -27.80
CA HIS A 15 -24.00 -25.27 -27.41
C HIS A 15 -24.27 -25.75 -25.99
N PRO A 16 -25.10 -26.80 -25.79
CA PRO A 16 -25.33 -27.35 -24.47
C PRO A 16 -23.97 -27.77 -23.90
N TRP A 17 -23.47 -27.00 -22.94
CA TRP A 17 -22.20 -27.26 -22.28
C TRP A 17 -22.33 -28.60 -21.57
N ARG A 18 -21.89 -29.68 -22.23
CA ARG A 18 -21.73 -30.97 -21.60
C ARG A 18 -20.54 -30.83 -20.68
N ALA A 19 -20.82 -30.47 -19.43
CA ALA A 19 -19.88 -30.51 -18.32
C ALA A 19 -19.46 -31.96 -18.11
N VAL A 20 -18.57 -32.47 -18.95
CA VAL A 20 -17.82 -33.67 -18.61
C VAL A 20 -16.96 -33.22 -17.43
N PHE A 21 -17.15 -33.81 -16.26
CA PHE A 21 -16.29 -33.62 -15.10
C PHE A 21 -15.26 -34.75 -15.08
N PRO A 22 -14.21 -34.75 -15.94
CA PRO A 22 -13.13 -35.71 -15.79
C PRO A 22 -12.39 -35.35 -14.51
N PHE A 23 -12.66 -36.11 -13.45
CA PHE A 23 -12.03 -35.89 -12.16
C PHE A 23 -10.55 -36.32 -12.25
N HIS A 24 -9.68 -35.35 -12.51
CA HIS A 24 -8.24 -35.54 -12.47
C HIS A 24 -7.72 -35.29 -11.06
N ARG A 25 -7.54 -36.36 -10.28
CA ARG A 25 -7.07 -36.30 -8.88
C ARG A 25 -5.80 -35.46 -8.69
N VAL A 26 -4.87 -35.51 -9.65
CA VAL A 26 -3.61 -34.74 -9.61
C VAL A 26 -3.87 -33.24 -9.74
N LYS A 27 -4.59 -32.82 -10.80
CA LYS A 27 -4.96 -31.41 -11.02
C LYS A 27 -5.84 -30.86 -9.90
N PHE A 28 -6.76 -31.68 -9.39
CA PHE A 28 -7.58 -31.32 -8.23
C PHE A 28 -6.71 -31.05 -7.00
N ARG A 29 -5.76 -31.95 -6.67
CA ARG A 29 -4.86 -31.76 -5.51
C ARG A 29 -4.01 -30.49 -5.65
N GLU A 30 -3.52 -30.20 -6.83
CA GLU A 30 -2.72 -29.00 -7.12
C GLU A 30 -3.54 -27.72 -6.94
N LEU A 31 -4.71 -27.63 -7.59
CA LEU A 31 -5.62 -26.49 -7.47
C LEU A 31 -6.18 -26.33 -6.05
N PHE A 32 -6.50 -27.43 -5.38
CA PHE A 32 -7.00 -27.42 -4.01
C PHE A 32 -5.91 -26.95 -3.02
N SER A 33 -4.66 -27.41 -3.17
CA SER A 33 -3.52 -26.94 -2.38
C SER A 33 -3.26 -25.44 -2.58
N TYR A 34 -3.34 -24.96 -3.82
CA TYR A 34 -3.26 -23.52 -4.10
C TYR A 34 -4.40 -22.73 -3.43
N GLY A 35 -5.64 -23.21 -3.58
CA GLY A 35 -6.84 -22.57 -3.04
C GLY A 35 -6.88 -22.51 -1.52
N ILE A 36 -6.49 -23.60 -0.82
CA ILE A 36 -6.45 -23.63 0.64
C ILE A 36 -5.37 -22.69 1.19
N ASN A 37 -4.20 -22.62 0.54
CA ASN A 37 -3.13 -21.71 0.93
C ASN A 37 -3.56 -20.25 0.78
N LEU A 38 -4.21 -19.91 -0.34
CA LEU A 38 -4.72 -18.56 -0.58
C LEU A 38 -5.83 -18.18 0.41
N THR A 39 -6.77 -19.10 0.67
CA THR A 39 -7.88 -18.87 1.60
C THR A 39 -7.39 -18.71 3.03
N GLY A 40 -6.49 -19.61 3.47
CA GLY A 40 -5.84 -19.50 4.76
C GLY A 40 -5.09 -18.17 4.91
N ALA A 41 -4.32 -17.76 3.91
CA ALA A 41 -3.60 -16.49 3.92
C ALA A 41 -4.56 -15.30 4.10
N ARG A 42 -5.71 -15.31 3.41
CA ARG A 42 -6.74 -14.26 3.55
C ARG A 42 -7.38 -14.22 4.93
N ILE A 43 -7.60 -15.37 5.56
CA ILE A 43 -8.14 -15.45 6.93
C ILE A 43 -7.14 -14.80 7.90
N PHE A 44 -5.87 -15.19 7.85
CA PHE A 44 -4.84 -14.62 8.72
C PHE A 44 -4.58 -13.13 8.44
N ASP A 45 -4.65 -12.69 7.18
CA ASP A 45 -4.55 -11.27 6.82
C ASP A 45 -5.75 -10.47 7.34
N TYR A 46 -6.96 -11.04 7.30
CA TYR A 46 -8.16 -10.42 7.90
C TYR A 46 -7.98 -10.21 9.41
N PHE A 47 -7.55 -11.24 10.14
CA PHE A 47 -7.26 -11.07 11.57
C PHE A 47 -6.14 -10.06 11.79
N SER A 48 -5.05 -10.13 11.02
CA SER A 48 -3.91 -9.20 11.14
C SER A 48 -4.28 -7.74 10.90
N LYS A 49 -5.29 -7.47 10.05
CA LYS A 49 -5.78 -6.12 9.77
C LYS A 49 -6.73 -5.56 10.83
N ASN A 50 -7.35 -6.44 11.62
CA ASN A 50 -8.32 -6.04 12.64
C ASN A 50 -7.78 -6.22 14.08
N VAL A 51 -6.64 -6.89 14.24
CA VAL A 51 -6.08 -7.23 15.55
C VAL A 51 -5.72 -5.99 16.36
N ASP A 52 -5.26 -4.92 15.69
CA ASP A 52 -4.99 -3.63 16.30
C ASP A 52 -6.26 -3.01 16.89
N SER A 53 -7.34 -2.96 16.13
CA SER A 53 -8.64 -2.45 16.57
C SER A 53 -9.22 -3.27 17.74
N ILE A 54 -9.12 -4.60 17.66
CA ILE A 54 -9.55 -5.52 18.72
C ILE A 54 -8.73 -5.30 20.00
N LEU A 55 -7.40 -5.17 19.88
CA LEU A 55 -6.52 -4.95 21.03
C LEU A 55 -6.73 -3.57 21.65
N ILE A 56 -6.95 -2.52 20.86
CA ILE A 56 -7.28 -1.19 21.37
C ILE A 56 -8.61 -1.21 22.13
N ALA A 57 -9.64 -1.85 21.56
CA ALA A 57 -10.95 -1.98 22.21
C ALA A 57 -10.86 -2.68 23.56
N ARG A 58 -9.96 -3.66 23.69
CA ARG A 58 -9.78 -4.48 24.90
C ARG A 58 -8.83 -3.89 25.94
N LEU A 59 -7.71 -3.28 25.50
CA LEU A 59 -6.62 -2.81 26.37
C LEU A 59 -6.76 -1.35 26.76
N LEU A 60 -7.43 -0.54 25.94
CA LEU A 60 -7.64 0.88 26.16
C LEU A 60 -9.13 1.14 26.39
N ASN A 61 -9.74 2.06 25.64
CA ASN A 61 -11.15 2.40 25.74
C ASN A 61 -11.72 2.82 24.38
N ALA A 62 -13.04 3.00 24.31
CA ALA A 62 -13.73 3.35 23.08
C ALA A 62 -13.26 4.69 22.47
N ALA A 63 -12.89 5.68 23.29
CA ALA A 63 -12.38 6.96 22.80
C ALA A 63 -11.01 6.80 22.09
N GLN A 64 -10.10 6.03 22.68
CA GLN A 64 -8.80 5.71 22.10
C GLN A 64 -8.95 4.89 20.80
N LEU A 65 -9.92 3.97 20.73
CA LEU A 65 -10.27 3.27 19.49
C LEU A 65 -10.75 4.23 18.40
N GLY A 66 -11.57 5.22 18.77
CA GLY A 66 -11.98 6.31 17.89
C GLY A 66 -10.77 7.04 17.31
N PHE A 67 -9.89 7.58 18.17
CA PHE A 67 -8.69 8.29 17.73
C PHE A 67 -7.81 7.44 16.80
N TYR A 68 -7.65 6.15 17.10
CA TYR A 68 -6.89 5.24 16.24
C TYR A 68 -7.54 5.05 14.86
N ASN A 69 -8.85 4.79 14.81
CA ASN A 69 -9.57 4.62 13.55
C ASN A 69 -9.49 5.86 12.66
N PHE A 70 -9.58 7.06 13.25
CA PHE A 70 -9.37 8.31 12.50
C PHE A 70 -7.93 8.46 12.03
N SER A 71 -6.94 8.11 12.85
CA SER A 71 -5.52 8.17 12.48
C SER A 71 -5.12 7.20 11.36
N THR A 72 -5.82 6.07 11.23
CA THR A 72 -5.55 5.07 10.18
C THR A 72 -6.31 5.35 8.88
N SER A 73 -7.39 6.14 8.93
CA SER A 73 -8.30 6.34 7.80
C SER A 73 -7.62 6.86 6.52
N MET A 74 -6.86 7.96 6.62
CA MET A 74 -6.23 8.59 5.46
C MET A 74 -5.02 7.79 4.94
N PRO A 75 -4.08 7.30 5.79
CA PRO A 75 -3.00 6.45 5.32
C PRO A 75 -3.49 5.16 4.63
N ASN A 76 -4.52 4.51 5.18
CA ASN A 76 -5.07 3.29 4.59
C ASN A 76 -5.78 3.56 3.25
N LYS A 77 -6.46 4.71 3.09
CA LYS A 77 -7.05 5.11 1.80
C LYS A 77 -5.98 5.23 0.72
N VAL A 78 -4.90 5.98 1.00
CA VAL A 78 -3.77 6.12 0.07
C VAL A 78 -3.18 4.74 -0.27
N GLN A 79 -2.96 3.90 0.73
CA GLN A 79 -2.47 2.54 0.51
C GLN A 79 -3.43 1.71 -0.40
N TYR A 80 -4.73 1.74 -0.14
CA TYR A 80 -5.71 0.89 -0.83
C TYR A 80 -5.85 1.29 -2.31
N GLU A 81 -6.03 2.58 -2.58
CA GLU A 81 -6.26 3.11 -3.92
C GLU A 81 -5.11 2.78 -4.88
N PHE A 82 -3.86 2.88 -4.41
CA PHE A 82 -2.70 2.60 -5.27
C PHE A 82 -2.37 1.11 -5.30
N THR A 83 -2.23 0.44 -4.16
CA THR A 83 -1.74 -0.95 -4.15
C THR A 83 -2.75 -1.94 -4.73
N GLN A 84 -4.04 -1.83 -4.41
CA GLN A 84 -5.03 -2.84 -4.87
C GLN A 84 -5.35 -2.67 -6.36
N SER A 85 -5.55 -1.43 -6.81
CA SER A 85 -5.82 -1.12 -8.21
C SER A 85 -4.67 -1.57 -9.10
N ILE A 86 -3.43 -1.29 -8.69
CA ILE A 86 -2.24 -1.69 -9.42
C ILE A 86 -2.07 -3.22 -9.40
N ASN A 87 -2.19 -3.88 -8.25
CA ASN A 87 -2.03 -5.34 -8.16
C ASN A 87 -3.01 -6.12 -9.03
N ARG A 88 -4.26 -5.65 -9.18
CA ARG A 88 -5.28 -6.30 -10.04
C ARG A 88 -4.88 -6.31 -11.52
N VAL A 89 -4.24 -5.24 -11.99
CA VAL A 89 -3.79 -5.11 -13.38
C VAL A 89 -2.45 -5.80 -13.59
N LEU A 90 -1.56 -5.77 -12.60
CA LEU A 90 -0.22 -6.34 -12.71
C LEU A 90 -0.18 -7.85 -12.59
N PHE A 91 -1.06 -8.46 -11.80
CA PHE A 91 -1.02 -9.92 -11.63
C PHE A 91 -1.12 -10.68 -12.96
N PRO A 92 -2.07 -10.39 -13.88
CA PRO A 92 -2.09 -11.02 -15.21
C PRO A 92 -0.85 -10.73 -16.05
N VAL A 93 -0.26 -9.53 -15.93
CA VAL A 93 0.98 -9.16 -16.64
C VAL A 93 2.14 -10.01 -16.12
N TYR A 94 2.27 -10.16 -14.81
CA TYR A 94 3.27 -11.00 -14.16
C TYR A 94 3.13 -12.47 -14.54
N CYS A 95 1.91 -13.00 -14.62
CA CYS A 95 1.70 -14.37 -15.11
C CYS A 95 2.17 -14.58 -16.55
N ARG A 96 2.02 -13.58 -17.44
CA ARG A 96 2.47 -13.68 -18.85
C ARG A 96 3.98 -13.72 -19.01
N VAL A 97 4.72 -13.12 -18.08
CA VAL A 97 6.18 -13.07 -18.09
C VAL A 97 6.78 -13.91 -16.95
N GLN A 98 6.00 -14.83 -16.37
CA GLN A 98 6.39 -15.57 -15.18
C GLN A 98 7.65 -16.41 -15.39
N ASP A 99 7.93 -16.86 -16.61
CA ASP A 99 9.10 -17.69 -16.93
C ASP A 99 10.33 -16.87 -17.36
N ASP A 100 10.17 -15.55 -17.58
CA ASP A 100 11.23 -14.62 -17.98
C ASP A 100 11.62 -13.73 -16.80
N ASN A 101 12.51 -14.23 -15.94
CA ASN A 101 13.01 -13.54 -14.74
C ASN A 101 13.54 -12.11 -15.01
N PRO A 102 14.41 -11.89 -16.02
CA PRO A 102 14.88 -10.55 -16.37
C PRO A 102 13.74 -9.57 -16.68
N ARG A 103 12.79 -9.97 -17.54
CA ARG A 103 11.67 -9.11 -17.92
C ARG A 103 10.71 -8.89 -16.76
N PHE A 104 10.48 -9.91 -15.93
CA PHE A 104 9.70 -9.79 -14.70
C PHE A 104 10.32 -8.75 -13.76
N GLY A 105 11.63 -8.83 -13.53
CA GLY A 105 12.37 -7.91 -12.67
C GLY A 105 12.25 -6.45 -13.12
N VAL A 106 12.36 -6.19 -14.44
CA VAL A 106 12.15 -4.85 -15.01
C VAL A 106 10.74 -4.34 -14.72
N GLY A 107 9.71 -5.19 -14.93
CA GLY A 107 8.32 -4.84 -14.64
C GLY A 107 8.06 -4.56 -13.15
N LEU A 108 8.67 -5.34 -12.25
CA LEU A 108 8.55 -5.16 -10.81
C LEU A 108 9.21 -3.85 -10.36
N VAL A 109 10.44 -3.57 -10.81
CA VAL A 109 11.16 -2.32 -10.47
C VAL A 109 10.37 -1.09 -10.94
N LYS A 110 9.82 -1.14 -12.15
CA LYS A 110 8.95 -0.08 -12.68
C LYS A 110 7.70 0.11 -11.81
N THR A 111 7.04 -0.97 -11.44
CA THR A 111 5.86 -0.93 -10.56
C THR A 111 6.18 -0.31 -9.19
N LEU A 112 7.24 -0.78 -8.54
CA LEU A 112 7.65 -0.30 -7.23
C LEU A 112 7.98 1.19 -7.27
N ARG A 113 8.69 1.62 -8.31
CA ARG A 113 9.02 3.01 -8.55
C ARG A 113 7.75 3.86 -8.68
N LEU A 114 6.78 3.46 -9.52
CA LEU A 114 5.53 4.20 -9.71
C LEU A 114 4.71 4.30 -8.41
N ILE A 115 4.57 3.20 -7.67
CA ILE A 115 3.87 3.21 -6.38
C ILE A 115 4.57 4.12 -5.39
N ALA A 116 5.90 4.04 -5.29
CA ALA A 116 6.66 4.87 -4.37
C ALA A 116 6.54 6.35 -4.72
N LEU A 117 6.61 6.72 -6.01
CA LEU A 117 6.49 8.10 -6.48
C LEU A 117 5.14 8.72 -6.11
N VAL A 118 4.07 7.95 -6.01
CA VAL A 118 2.77 8.50 -5.62
C VAL A 118 2.54 8.40 -4.11
N SER A 119 2.78 7.23 -3.52
CA SER A 119 2.46 6.99 -2.10
C SER A 119 3.38 7.72 -1.13
N MET A 120 4.68 7.83 -1.41
CA MET A 120 5.63 8.50 -0.51
C MET A 120 5.34 10.00 -0.33
N PRO A 121 5.22 10.83 -1.39
CA PRO A 121 4.97 12.26 -1.18
C PRO A 121 3.60 12.52 -0.57
N LEU A 122 2.58 11.73 -0.90
CA LEU A 122 1.26 11.89 -0.29
C LEU A 122 1.30 11.63 1.23
N LEU A 123 1.93 10.52 1.64
CA LEU A 123 1.98 10.14 3.06
C LEU A 123 2.98 10.97 3.86
N ILE A 124 4.12 11.34 3.29
CA ILE A 124 5.09 12.24 3.93
C ILE A 124 4.51 13.65 4.02
N GLY A 125 3.87 14.15 2.95
CA GLY A 125 3.18 15.44 2.98
C GLY A 125 2.13 15.47 4.08
N LEU A 126 1.25 14.46 4.13
CA LEU A 126 0.23 14.31 5.17
C LEU A 126 0.84 14.26 6.58
N MET A 127 1.97 13.57 6.77
CA MET A 127 2.68 13.52 8.05
C MET A 127 3.16 14.92 8.50
N ILE A 128 3.70 15.73 7.58
CA ILE A 128 4.17 17.08 7.89
C ILE A 128 3.00 18.04 8.17
N VAL A 129 1.93 17.95 7.38
CA VAL A 129 0.74 18.81 7.56
C VAL A 129 -0.30 18.23 8.52
N ALA A 130 0.01 17.16 9.24
CA ALA A 130 -0.95 16.41 10.06
C ALA A 130 -1.69 17.28 11.09
N GLU A 131 -1.01 18.24 11.70
CA GLU A 131 -1.60 19.13 12.72
C GLU A 131 -2.65 20.08 12.14
N PRO A 132 -2.34 20.96 11.17
CA PRO A 132 -3.36 21.81 10.55
C PRO A 132 -4.42 20.98 9.81
N PHE A 133 -4.06 19.82 9.24
CA PHE A 133 -5.01 18.90 8.62
C PHE A 133 -6.04 18.38 9.63
N VAL A 134 -5.60 17.83 10.76
CA VAL A 134 -6.51 17.25 11.76
C VAL A 134 -7.40 18.33 12.38
N ARG A 135 -6.83 19.48 12.75
CA ARG A 135 -7.59 20.57 13.36
C ARG A 135 -8.62 21.18 12.42
N LEU A 136 -8.29 21.34 11.13
CA LEU A 136 -9.24 21.86 10.15
C LEU A 136 -10.31 20.84 9.75
N TYR A 137 -9.91 19.60 9.50
CA TYR A 137 -10.79 18.59 8.92
C TYR A 137 -11.68 17.90 9.96
N TYR A 138 -11.12 17.56 11.13
CA TYR A 138 -11.87 16.91 12.21
C TYR A 138 -12.37 17.89 13.28
N GLY A 139 -11.75 19.06 13.40
CA GLY A 139 -12.12 20.07 14.39
C GLY A 139 -11.45 19.90 15.75
N PRO A 140 -11.86 20.71 16.75
CA PRO A 140 -11.30 20.68 18.10
C PRO A 140 -11.59 19.36 18.81
N GLY A 141 -10.67 18.92 19.68
CA GLY A 141 -10.79 17.65 20.44
C GLY A 141 -10.16 16.43 19.76
N TRP A 142 -9.74 16.55 18.49
CA TRP A 142 -9.09 15.48 17.73
C TRP A 142 -7.56 15.55 17.72
N ASP A 143 -6.95 16.46 18.46
CA ASP A 143 -5.48 16.57 18.58
C ASP A 143 -4.78 15.24 18.94
N PRO A 144 -5.35 14.34 19.77
CA PRO A 144 -4.76 13.02 20.03
C PRO A 144 -4.57 12.13 18.79
N VAL A 145 -5.21 12.45 17.65
CA VAL A 145 -5.05 11.76 16.36
C VAL A 145 -3.73 12.12 15.68
N ILE A 146 -3.17 13.31 15.93
CA ILE A 146 -2.05 13.86 15.16
C ILE A 146 -0.82 12.96 15.27
N ALA A 147 -0.39 12.59 16.48
CA ALA A 147 0.80 11.78 16.67
C ALA A 147 0.65 10.35 16.11
N PRO A 148 -0.44 9.60 16.38
CA PRO A 148 -0.69 8.32 15.73
C PRO A 148 -0.77 8.42 14.20
N LEU A 149 -1.40 9.46 13.65
CA LEU A 149 -1.50 9.67 12.20
C LEU A 149 -0.12 9.81 11.57
N ARG A 150 0.76 10.62 12.16
CA ARG A 150 2.15 10.79 11.69
C ARG A 150 2.89 9.46 11.64
N ILE A 151 2.78 8.65 12.69
CA ILE A 151 3.42 7.33 12.77
C ILE A 151 2.83 6.37 11.72
N LEU A 152 1.51 6.32 11.59
CA LEU A 152 0.82 5.44 10.66
C LEU A 152 1.00 5.83 9.19
N CYS A 153 1.33 7.08 8.88
CA CYS A 153 1.79 7.45 7.54
C CYS A 153 3.03 6.64 7.12
N ILE A 154 3.96 6.42 8.05
CA ILE A 154 5.16 5.58 7.81
C ILE A 154 4.75 4.12 7.56
N ALA A 155 3.81 3.59 8.37
CA ALA A 155 3.24 2.26 8.14
C ALA A 155 2.56 2.16 6.75
N GLY A 156 1.84 3.21 6.34
CA GLY A 156 1.18 3.32 5.04
C GLY A 156 2.18 3.22 3.89
N ILE A 157 3.34 3.89 3.98
CA ILE A 157 4.39 3.84 2.96
C ILE A 157 4.92 2.41 2.83
N ALA A 158 5.26 1.79 3.96
CA ALA A 158 5.72 0.41 3.98
C ALA A 158 4.68 -0.54 3.37
N ARG A 159 3.41 -0.42 3.74
CA ARG A 159 2.33 -1.26 3.20
C ARG A 159 2.07 -1.02 1.71
N ALA A 160 2.19 0.23 1.25
CA ALA A 160 1.95 0.56 -0.15
C ALA A 160 2.99 -0.12 -1.07
N ILE A 161 4.26 -0.01 -0.69
CA ILE A 161 5.40 -0.55 -1.43
C ILE A 161 5.46 -2.08 -1.29
N LEU A 162 5.41 -2.58 -0.06
CA LEU A 162 5.58 -4.01 0.25
C LEU A 162 4.33 -4.84 -0.07
N GLY A 163 3.18 -4.21 -0.29
CA GLY A 163 1.93 -4.87 -0.66
C GLY A 163 1.92 -5.44 -2.08
N THR A 164 2.88 -5.08 -2.94
CA THR A 164 3.02 -5.64 -4.30
C THR A 164 3.59 -7.06 -4.32
N ASN A 165 4.32 -7.45 -3.28
CA ASN A 165 5.02 -8.74 -3.22
C ASN A 165 4.05 -9.93 -3.24
N GLY A 166 2.81 -9.73 -2.77
CA GLY A 166 1.76 -10.75 -2.88
C GLY A 166 1.46 -11.13 -4.33
N ALA A 167 1.47 -10.17 -5.26
CA ALA A 167 1.26 -10.45 -6.68
C ALA A 167 2.44 -11.22 -7.28
N VAL A 168 3.67 -10.91 -6.85
CA VAL A 168 4.90 -11.61 -7.28
C VAL A 168 4.88 -13.07 -6.82
N LEU A 169 4.63 -13.30 -5.53
CA LEU A 169 4.59 -14.65 -4.95
C LEU A 169 3.47 -15.49 -5.56
N ASN A 170 2.28 -14.92 -5.77
CA ASN A 170 1.20 -15.62 -6.45
C ASN A 170 1.55 -15.94 -7.92
N ALA A 171 2.12 -14.99 -8.66
CA ALA A 171 2.48 -15.19 -10.07
C ALA A 171 3.55 -16.26 -10.25
N LYS A 172 4.41 -16.46 -9.25
CA LYS A 172 5.42 -17.54 -9.22
C LYS A 172 4.93 -18.84 -8.59
N GLY A 173 3.63 -18.99 -8.34
CA GLY A 173 3.07 -20.22 -7.78
C GLY A 173 3.50 -20.49 -6.33
N ARG A 174 3.81 -19.45 -5.56
CA ARG A 174 4.25 -19.53 -4.16
C ARG A 174 3.27 -18.91 -3.13
N PRO A 175 1.97 -19.25 -3.16
CA PRO A 175 1.01 -18.78 -2.14
C PRO A 175 1.30 -19.38 -0.75
N ASP A 176 2.04 -20.49 -0.68
CA ASP A 176 2.53 -21.09 0.56
C ASP A 176 3.33 -20.09 1.40
N VAL A 177 4.20 -19.31 0.76
CA VAL A 177 5.01 -18.27 1.42
C VAL A 177 4.11 -17.18 2.01
N ILE A 178 3.04 -16.80 1.30
CA ILE A 178 2.08 -15.79 1.78
C ILE A 178 1.31 -16.32 3.00
N LEU A 179 0.88 -17.58 2.97
CA LEU A 179 0.21 -18.23 4.10
C LEU A 179 1.14 -18.26 5.33
N TRP A 180 2.33 -18.85 5.20
CA TRP A 180 3.28 -18.95 6.31
C TRP A 180 3.66 -17.58 6.86
N TRP A 181 3.87 -16.60 6.00
CA TRP A 181 4.11 -15.22 6.41
C TRP A 181 2.94 -14.66 7.22
N SER A 182 1.70 -14.89 6.79
CA SER A 182 0.51 -14.41 7.49
C SER A 182 0.34 -15.07 8.86
N VAL A 183 0.63 -16.37 8.95
CA VAL A 183 0.60 -17.14 10.21
C VAL A 183 1.64 -16.62 11.21
N ILE A 184 2.87 -16.34 10.75
CA ILE A 184 3.97 -15.86 11.60
C ILE A 184 3.79 -14.39 11.98
N ARG A 185 3.31 -13.57 11.03
CA ARG A 185 3.16 -12.13 11.22
C ARG A 185 2.10 -11.78 12.25
N LEU A 186 0.99 -12.51 12.30
CA LEU A 186 -0.11 -12.23 13.23
C LEU A 186 0.34 -12.21 14.71
N PRO A 187 0.93 -13.29 15.28
CA PRO A 187 1.38 -13.28 16.68
C PRO A 187 2.50 -12.28 16.93
N LEU A 188 3.40 -12.05 15.97
CA LEU A 188 4.44 -11.02 16.11
C LEU A 188 3.85 -9.62 16.17
N THR A 189 2.81 -9.34 15.36
CA THR A 189 2.07 -8.07 15.41
C THR A 189 1.35 -7.92 16.75
N VAL A 190 0.71 -8.97 17.25
CA VAL A 190 0.08 -8.99 18.59
C VAL A 190 1.11 -8.69 19.68
N ALA A 191 2.27 -9.35 19.65
CA ALA A 191 3.32 -9.17 20.64
C ALA A 191 3.88 -7.73 20.62
N LEU A 192 4.13 -7.16 19.43
CA LEU A 192 4.56 -5.78 19.29
C LEU A 192 3.51 -4.80 19.81
N ILE A 193 2.24 -4.98 19.43
CA ILE A 193 1.15 -4.12 19.92
C ILE A 193 1.05 -4.21 21.44
N TRP A 194 1.07 -5.42 22.00
CA TRP A 194 0.99 -5.62 23.45
C TRP A 194 2.16 -4.96 24.19
N PHE A 195 3.38 -5.08 23.67
CA PHE A 195 4.57 -4.48 24.25
C PHE A 195 4.53 -2.94 24.26
N PHE A 196 3.99 -2.33 23.19
CA PHE A 196 3.87 -0.88 23.09
C PHE A 196 2.55 -0.31 23.63
N ALA A 197 1.54 -1.14 23.90
CA ALA A 197 0.22 -0.73 24.39
C ALA A 197 0.24 0.18 25.64
N PRO A 198 1.17 0.04 26.62
CA PRO A 198 1.25 0.96 27.75
C PRO A 198 1.48 2.42 27.38
N ARG A 199 1.97 2.70 26.16
CA ARG A 199 2.14 4.07 25.62
C ARG A 199 0.87 4.58 24.89
N GLY A 200 -0.27 3.95 25.11
CA GLY A 200 -1.55 4.28 24.48
C GLY A 200 -1.54 4.09 22.96
N VAL A 201 -2.38 4.86 22.26
CA VAL A 201 -2.58 4.74 20.81
C VAL A 201 -1.30 5.01 20.01
N VAL A 202 -0.45 5.93 20.48
CA VAL A 202 0.86 6.21 19.87
C VAL A 202 1.76 4.97 19.91
N GLY A 203 1.76 4.26 21.04
CA GLY A 203 2.48 3.00 21.19
C GLY A 203 1.97 1.92 20.22
N ILE A 204 0.65 1.75 20.15
CA ILE A 204 0.03 0.76 19.26
C ILE A 204 0.34 1.09 17.79
N ALA A 205 0.22 2.35 17.38
CA ALA A 205 0.63 2.82 16.06
C ALA A 205 2.10 2.50 15.76
N THR A 206 2.99 2.63 16.75
CA THR A 206 4.41 2.29 16.63
C THR A 206 4.60 0.79 16.40
N GLY A 207 3.95 -0.07 17.21
CA GLY A 207 4.00 -1.53 17.05
C GLY A 207 3.49 -1.97 15.68
N VAL A 208 2.39 -1.38 15.21
CA VAL A 208 1.81 -1.62 13.89
C VAL A 208 2.76 -1.17 12.77
N THR A 209 3.46 -0.05 12.94
CA THR A 209 4.45 0.45 11.98
C THR A 209 5.63 -0.49 11.87
N ILE A 210 6.18 -0.96 12.99
CA ILE A 210 7.25 -1.97 13.00
C ILE A 210 6.78 -3.24 12.28
N ALA A 211 5.58 -3.72 12.60
CA ALA A 211 4.97 -4.89 11.96
C ALA A 211 4.74 -4.71 10.45
N ALA A 212 4.58 -3.48 9.95
CA ALA A 212 4.48 -3.21 8.52
C ALA A 212 5.82 -3.47 7.81
N PHE A 213 6.94 -2.99 8.38
CA PHE A 213 8.28 -3.17 7.82
C PHE A 213 8.76 -4.62 7.83
N MET A 214 8.22 -5.46 8.71
CA MET A 214 8.48 -6.91 8.69
C MET A 214 8.17 -7.53 7.32
N SER A 215 7.27 -6.92 6.52
CA SER A 215 6.95 -7.37 5.15
C SER A 215 8.11 -7.21 4.16
N LEU A 216 9.26 -6.67 4.57
CA LEU A 216 10.51 -6.75 3.82
C LEU A 216 11.00 -8.19 3.65
N ILE A 217 10.64 -9.11 4.55
CA ILE A 217 11.00 -10.52 4.47
C ILE A 217 10.38 -11.19 3.23
N PRO A 218 9.04 -11.23 3.04
CA PRO A 218 8.45 -11.77 1.82
C PRO A 218 8.83 -10.97 0.57
N ALA A 219 9.14 -9.66 0.70
CA ALA A 219 9.69 -8.87 -0.42
C ALA A 219 11.03 -9.42 -0.92
N LYS A 220 11.94 -9.70 0.00
CA LYS A 220 13.26 -10.28 -0.31
C LYS A 220 13.12 -11.70 -0.87
N ILE A 221 12.22 -12.51 -0.32
CA ILE A 221 11.93 -13.86 -0.86
C ILE A 221 11.41 -13.75 -2.30
N GLY A 222 10.45 -12.86 -2.56
CA GLY A 222 9.91 -12.62 -3.89
C GLY A 222 10.96 -12.12 -4.88
N ALA A 223 11.82 -11.18 -4.47
CA ALA A 223 12.91 -10.68 -5.30
C ALA A 223 13.93 -11.78 -5.66
N ASN A 224 14.29 -12.63 -4.69
CA ASN A 224 15.20 -13.75 -4.93
C ASN A 224 14.60 -14.80 -5.90
N LEU A 225 13.28 -15.01 -5.85
CA LEU A 225 12.57 -15.96 -6.71
C LEU A 225 12.55 -15.57 -8.19
N ILE A 226 12.75 -14.28 -8.48
CA ILE A 226 12.89 -13.73 -9.84
C ILE A 226 14.34 -13.33 -10.15
N GLU A 227 15.31 -13.76 -9.34
CA GLU A 227 16.73 -13.45 -9.48
C GLU A 227 17.04 -11.93 -9.54
N LEU A 228 16.19 -11.11 -8.92
CA LEU A 228 16.38 -9.67 -8.84
C LEU A 228 17.25 -9.33 -7.62
N PRO A 229 18.43 -8.70 -7.81
CA PRO A 229 19.22 -8.21 -6.69
C PRO A 229 18.40 -7.24 -5.84
N PHE A 230 18.37 -7.47 -4.52
CA PHE A 230 17.59 -6.63 -3.61
C PHE A 230 18.06 -5.16 -3.59
N THR A 231 19.31 -4.90 -4.01
CA THR A 231 19.83 -3.54 -4.24
C THR A 231 19.10 -2.82 -5.38
N LYS A 232 18.75 -3.51 -6.47
CA LYS A 232 17.91 -2.94 -7.54
C LYS A 232 16.48 -2.70 -7.08
N TRP A 233 15.95 -3.59 -6.23
CA TRP A 233 14.64 -3.42 -5.60
C TRP A 233 14.61 -2.14 -4.74
N LEU A 234 15.61 -1.93 -3.88
CA LEU A 234 15.74 -0.71 -3.07
C LEU A 234 16.04 0.53 -3.94
N GLY A 235 16.84 0.37 -4.98
CA GLY A 235 17.15 1.42 -5.96
C GLY A 235 15.90 1.97 -6.65
N ALA A 236 14.84 1.16 -6.78
CA ALA A 236 13.56 1.61 -7.31
C ALA A 236 12.89 2.71 -6.46
N LEU A 237 13.20 2.75 -5.15
CA LEU A 237 12.59 3.67 -4.18
C LEU A 237 13.33 5.01 -4.09
N VAL A 238 14.58 5.07 -4.56
CA VAL A 238 15.47 6.23 -4.43
C VAL A 238 14.85 7.51 -5.02
N PRO A 239 14.30 7.52 -6.25
CA PRO A 239 13.71 8.74 -6.81
C PRO A 239 12.59 9.32 -5.96
N ALA A 240 11.70 8.44 -5.47
CA ALA A 240 10.58 8.83 -4.63
C ALA A 240 11.04 9.29 -3.25
N THR A 241 12.00 8.58 -2.64
CA THR A 241 12.51 8.91 -1.30
C THR A 241 13.23 10.25 -1.31
N VAL A 242 14.17 10.46 -2.22
CA VAL A 242 14.93 11.72 -2.32
C VAL A 242 13.99 12.90 -2.59
N SER A 243 13.07 12.76 -3.56
CA SER A 243 12.14 13.84 -3.90
C SER A 243 11.17 14.15 -2.77
N SER A 244 10.67 13.13 -2.05
CA SER A 244 9.77 13.33 -0.91
C SER A 244 10.48 13.90 0.32
N LEU A 245 11.75 13.56 0.55
CA LEU A 245 12.56 14.15 1.61
C LEU A 245 12.91 15.61 1.31
N ALA A 246 13.24 15.94 0.05
CA ALA A 246 13.44 17.33 -0.37
C ALA A 246 12.16 18.17 -0.18
N MET A 247 11.00 17.61 -0.58
CA MET A 247 9.70 18.20 -0.31
C MET A 247 9.47 18.38 1.21
N ALA A 248 9.71 17.35 2.02
CA ALA A 248 9.52 17.43 3.47
C ALA A 248 10.39 18.53 4.10
N ALA A 249 11.66 18.63 3.70
CA ALA A 249 12.56 19.68 4.16
C ALA A 249 12.02 21.08 3.79
N ALA A 250 11.56 21.27 2.55
CA ALA A 250 10.98 22.54 2.12
C ALA A 250 9.71 22.90 2.90
N LEU A 251 8.84 21.93 3.19
CA LEU A 251 7.63 22.15 3.97
C LEU A 251 7.94 22.52 5.43
N VAL A 252 8.92 21.86 6.06
CA VAL A 252 9.35 22.18 7.43
C VAL A 252 9.97 23.57 7.50
N ILE A 253 10.78 23.94 6.51
CA ILE A 253 11.35 25.30 6.39
C ILE A 253 10.23 26.33 6.22
N ALA A 254 9.25 26.08 5.34
CA ALA A 254 8.12 26.97 5.14
C ALA A 254 7.26 27.11 6.40
N GLN A 255 7.02 26.02 7.13
CA GLN A 255 6.31 26.06 8.41
C GLN A 255 7.02 26.94 9.45
N ARG A 256 8.35 26.92 9.47
CA ARG A 256 9.15 27.63 10.47
C ARG A 256 9.40 29.11 10.13
N PHE A 257 9.52 29.44 8.85
CA PHE A 257 9.98 30.77 8.43
C PHE A 257 9.00 31.55 7.53
N ALA A 258 8.10 30.87 6.82
CA ALA A 258 7.23 31.52 5.84
C ALA A 258 5.79 31.75 6.34
N LEU A 259 5.33 30.96 7.31
CA LEU A 259 3.98 31.10 7.86
C LEU A 259 3.94 32.17 8.97
N PRO A 260 3.00 33.13 8.90
CA PRO A 260 2.76 34.07 9.99
C PRO A 260 2.42 33.35 11.29
N ALA A 261 2.96 33.82 12.41
CA ALA A 261 2.57 33.32 13.74
C ALA A 261 1.05 33.52 13.92
N GLY A 262 0.31 32.42 14.13
CA GLY A 262 -1.15 32.45 14.26
C GLY A 262 -1.94 32.35 12.94
N ALA A 263 -1.28 32.00 11.82
CA ALA A 263 -2.00 31.68 10.57
C ALA A 263 -3.05 30.59 10.79
N SER A 264 -4.26 30.80 10.25
CA SER A 264 -5.34 29.82 10.32
C SER A 264 -4.95 28.51 9.65
N GLU A 265 -5.49 27.39 10.14
CA GLU A 265 -5.18 26.05 9.64
C GLU A 265 -5.45 25.93 8.13
N ALA A 266 -6.51 26.59 7.65
CA ALA A 266 -6.86 26.66 6.23
C ALA A 266 -5.78 27.38 5.40
N LEU A 267 -5.24 28.50 5.90
CA LEU A 267 -4.16 29.23 5.23
C LEU A 267 -2.86 28.41 5.22
N GLN A 268 -2.55 27.75 6.33
CA GLN A 268 -1.37 26.86 6.40
C GLN A 268 -1.46 25.76 5.35
N LEU A 269 -2.59 25.06 5.25
CA LEU A 269 -2.77 24.02 4.23
C LEU A 269 -2.78 24.60 2.81
N GLY A 270 -3.42 25.75 2.60
CA GLY A 270 -3.49 26.43 1.32
C GLY A 270 -2.13 26.84 0.76
N ILE A 271 -1.13 27.06 1.61
CA ILE A 271 0.25 27.36 1.20
C ILE A 271 1.09 26.08 1.11
N LEU A 272 1.04 25.22 2.13
CA LEU A 272 1.91 24.05 2.24
C LEU A 272 1.60 22.99 1.18
N VAL A 273 0.33 22.74 0.87
CA VAL A 273 -0.03 21.69 -0.11
C VAL A 273 0.46 22.05 -1.53
N PRO A 274 0.18 23.25 -2.07
CA PRO A 274 0.73 23.65 -3.36
C PRO A 274 2.26 23.72 -3.38
N LEU A 275 2.88 24.27 -2.33
CA LEU A 275 4.34 24.32 -2.22
C LEU A 275 4.96 22.93 -2.24
N GLY A 276 4.40 21.99 -1.48
CA GLY A 276 4.86 20.60 -1.45
C GLY A 276 4.77 19.95 -2.83
N GLY A 277 3.63 20.11 -3.51
CA GLY A 277 3.45 19.64 -4.88
C GLY A 277 4.50 20.23 -5.83
N LEU A 278 4.69 21.56 -5.81
CA LEU A 278 5.65 22.25 -6.67
C LEU A 278 7.08 21.78 -6.44
N VAL A 279 7.54 21.70 -5.18
CA VAL A 279 8.89 21.24 -4.85
C VAL A 279 9.08 19.78 -5.25
N TYR A 280 8.11 18.92 -4.96
CA TYR A 280 8.17 17.52 -5.33
C TYR A 280 8.28 17.34 -6.85
N PHE A 281 7.38 17.96 -7.64
CA PHE A 281 7.41 17.86 -9.10
C PHE A 281 8.66 18.51 -9.70
N ALA A 282 9.15 19.61 -9.14
CA ALA A 282 10.38 20.23 -9.59
C ALA A 282 11.58 19.29 -9.41
N VAL A 283 11.74 18.68 -8.22
CA VAL A 283 12.85 17.75 -7.93
C VAL A 283 12.76 16.51 -8.81
N VAL A 284 11.58 15.92 -8.98
CA VAL A 284 11.38 14.78 -9.87
C VAL A 284 11.73 15.14 -11.32
N ARG A 285 11.27 16.30 -11.80
CA ARG A 285 11.56 16.76 -13.16
C ARG A 285 13.04 17.04 -13.41
N THR A 286 13.77 17.61 -12.44
CA THR A 286 15.17 18.00 -12.63
C THR A 286 16.13 16.82 -12.46
N PHE A 287 15.93 15.96 -11.46
CA PHE A 287 16.86 14.87 -11.13
C PHE A 287 16.44 13.53 -11.75
N TYR A 288 15.17 13.35 -12.08
CA TYR A 288 14.61 12.06 -12.54
C TYR A 288 13.72 12.26 -13.78
N ARG A 289 14.23 12.97 -14.78
CA ARG A 289 13.51 13.32 -16.01
C ARG A 289 12.88 12.11 -16.71
N ASP A 290 13.62 11.01 -16.84
CA ASP A 290 13.12 9.78 -17.48
C ASP A 290 11.88 9.22 -16.76
N VAL A 291 11.86 9.34 -15.43
CA VAL A 291 10.79 8.87 -14.58
C VAL A 291 9.57 9.82 -14.67
N PHE A 292 9.82 11.12 -14.77
CA PHE A 292 8.77 12.12 -14.99
C PHE A 292 8.06 11.89 -16.33
N ASP A 293 8.82 11.65 -17.40
CA ASP A 293 8.28 11.39 -18.74
C ASP A 293 7.47 10.08 -18.76
N GLU A 294 7.93 9.06 -18.03
CA GLU A 294 7.21 7.79 -17.86
C GLU A 294 5.85 7.96 -17.15
N ILE A 295 5.78 8.79 -16.09
CA ILE A 295 4.52 9.13 -15.42
C ILE A 295 3.59 9.86 -16.39
N LEU A 296 4.10 10.84 -17.13
CA LEU A 296 3.31 11.65 -18.05
C LEU A 296 2.71 10.80 -19.18
N GLN A 297 3.53 9.93 -19.78
CA GLN A 297 3.05 8.99 -20.81
C GLN A 297 2.00 8.02 -20.27
N THR A 298 2.21 7.49 -19.06
CA THR A 298 1.26 6.58 -18.43
C THR A 298 -0.07 7.29 -18.14
N GLY A 299 -0.03 8.50 -17.58
CA GLY A 299 -1.23 9.30 -17.32
C GLY A 299 -2.00 9.66 -18.60
N LEU A 300 -1.30 10.12 -19.64
CA LEU A 300 -1.91 10.44 -20.94
C LEU A 300 -2.53 9.22 -21.64
N SER A 301 -1.97 8.02 -21.42
CA SER A 301 -2.51 6.78 -21.99
C SER A 301 -3.83 6.34 -21.35
N VAL A 302 -4.07 6.72 -20.09
CA VAL A 302 -5.33 6.47 -19.38
C VAL A 302 -6.41 7.43 -19.90
N PHE A 303 -6.09 8.72 -20.04
CA PHE A 303 -7.03 9.72 -20.58
C PHE A 303 -7.36 9.54 -22.07
N ARG A 304 -6.52 8.89 -22.87
CA ARG A 304 -6.81 8.59 -24.29
C ARG A 304 -7.66 7.34 -24.51
N ARG A 305 -7.94 6.56 -23.45
CA ARG A 305 -8.75 5.33 -23.54
C ARG A 305 -10.21 5.53 -23.16
N GLU A 306 -10.59 6.76 -22.82
CA GLU A 306 -11.98 7.23 -22.70
C GLU A 306 -12.36 8.09 -23.91
#